data_AF-W6Z9Q0-F1
#
_entry.id   AF-W6Z9Q0-F1
#
_cell.length_a   1.000
_cell.length_b   1.000
_cell.length_c   1.000
_cell.angle_alpha   90.00
_cell.angle_beta   90.00
_cell.angle_gamma   90.00
#
_symmetry.space_group_name_H-M   'P 1'
#
loop_
_entity.id
_entity.type
_entity.pdbx_description
1 polymer ?
#
loop_
_entity_poly.entity_id
_entity_poly.type
_entity_poly.pdbx_seq_one_letter_code
_entity_poly.pdbx_strand_id
1 'polypeptide(L)'
;MPQTRVEPLADQRQRRNHLLYSHHHQPLITEVLEQELPKYTNSTVIDTTNMIQHMRECALILASASPVFRAAIAGNLSSQLLTDSELQSEYTALSDRAHYQPSIYAHFLTDTQGTPPTPNQYLTISNMVRDYLAENIVSQHPWHIDNMTHPPVPQDSSNNGHRKYLHSTTTKSRSAKRSEALHRFCTAAHQRWLDTPASLRNTPFPYPPAEVGYSRHSHCRLRQHRLRQSSNYIMNLVEDICSYLHRIGVFEQQFSMHGYVIFLLFRSGQAAIAEIFCSGLLQVWVEGGGGFNACPAGRSVATAKKVGEGEWAGYERWVREESGVVENMRMQLRRAEEWRRALEWEDGENHGGCA
;
A
#
# COMPACT_ATOMS: atom_id res chain seq x y z
N MET A 1 28.60 17.79 -4.26
CA MET A 1 27.81 16.68 -4.83
C MET A 1 26.47 17.26 -5.26
N PRO A 2 26.09 17.21 -6.54
CA PRO A 2 24.74 17.59 -6.93
C PRO A 2 23.77 16.63 -6.22
N GLN A 3 22.80 17.17 -5.47
CA GLN A 3 21.73 16.35 -4.93
C GLN A 3 20.97 15.77 -6.12
N THR A 4 21.13 14.47 -6.38
CA THR A 4 20.29 13.74 -7.32
C THR A 4 18.85 13.95 -6.88
N ARG A 5 18.08 14.65 -7.71
CA ARG A 5 16.67 14.95 -7.44
C ARG A 5 15.95 13.60 -7.28
N VAL A 6 15.39 13.37 -6.09
CA VAL A 6 14.57 12.18 -5.85
C VAL A 6 13.42 12.22 -6.83
N GLU A 7 13.24 11.14 -7.59
CA GLU A 7 12.19 11.04 -8.60
C GLU A 7 10.81 11.16 -7.94
N PRO A 8 9.88 11.97 -8.50
CA PRO A 8 8.52 12.08 -7.99
C PRO A 8 7.81 10.72 -7.88
N LEU A 9 6.98 10.57 -6.85
CA LEU A 9 6.24 9.33 -6.59
C LEU A 9 5.37 8.90 -7.78
N ALA A 10 4.72 9.86 -8.45
CA ALA A 10 3.84 9.58 -9.59
C ALA A 10 4.59 8.93 -10.76
N ASP A 11 5.82 9.40 -11.02
CA ASP A 11 6.67 8.92 -12.11
C ASP A 11 7.16 7.49 -11.81
N GLN A 12 7.55 7.24 -10.54
CA GLN A 12 7.89 5.89 -10.08
C GLN A 12 6.72 4.90 -10.26
N ARG A 13 5.49 5.28 -9.87
CA ARG A 13 4.32 4.41 -10.06
C ARG A 13 4.01 4.19 -11.53
N GLN A 14 4.12 5.23 -12.36
CA GLN A 14 3.91 5.09 -13.80
C GLN A 14 4.92 4.14 -14.44
N ARG A 15 6.21 4.25 -14.11
CA ARG A 15 7.23 3.31 -14.60
C ARG A 15 6.94 1.88 -14.14
N ARG A 16 6.62 1.67 -12.86
CA ARG A 16 6.31 0.34 -12.33
C ARG A 16 5.08 -0.28 -13.00
N ASN A 17 4.05 0.54 -13.21
CA ASN A 17 2.85 0.11 -13.91
C ASN A 17 3.17 -0.28 -15.36
N HIS A 18 3.99 0.50 -16.05
CA HIS A 18 4.48 0.16 -17.39
C HIS A 18 5.24 -1.17 -17.40
N LEU A 19 6.18 -1.38 -16.48
CA LEU A 19 6.93 -2.65 -16.38
C LEU A 19 6.00 -3.84 -16.11
N LEU A 20 4.97 -3.67 -15.28
CA LEU A 20 3.98 -4.71 -15.00
C LEU A 20 3.15 -5.08 -16.23
N TYR A 21 2.65 -4.10 -16.98
CA TYR A 21 1.85 -4.32 -18.18
C TYR A 21 2.66 -4.82 -19.37
N SER A 22 3.92 -4.40 -19.48
CA SER A 22 4.86 -4.94 -20.46
C SER A 22 5.40 -6.32 -20.04
N HIS A 23 4.98 -6.83 -18.88
CA HIS A 23 5.39 -8.11 -18.31
C HIS A 23 6.92 -8.24 -18.15
N HIS A 24 7.59 -7.13 -17.80
CA HIS A 24 9.00 -7.08 -17.43
C HIS A 24 9.14 -7.28 -15.92
N HIS A 25 8.91 -8.51 -15.44
CA HIS A 25 8.83 -8.78 -14.00
C HIS A 25 10.17 -8.60 -13.28
N GLN A 26 11.28 -9.06 -13.86
CA GLN A 26 12.59 -8.98 -13.21
C GLN A 26 13.02 -7.54 -12.87
N PRO A 27 13.03 -6.57 -13.81
CA PRO A 27 13.39 -5.19 -13.46
C PRO A 27 12.40 -4.55 -12.49
N LEU A 28 11.10 -4.85 -12.58
CA LEU A 28 10.10 -4.39 -11.62
C LEU A 28 10.40 -4.91 -10.20
N ILE A 29 10.69 -6.20 -10.08
CA ILE A 29 11.02 -6.83 -8.80
C ILE A 29 12.28 -6.23 -8.22
N THR A 30 13.34 -6.09 -9.02
CA THR A 30 14.59 -5.47 -8.60
C THR A 30 14.36 -4.05 -8.09
N GLU A 31 13.65 -3.20 -8.85
CA GLU A 31 13.39 -1.81 -8.45
C GLU A 31 12.64 -1.73 -7.11
N VAL A 32 11.65 -2.60 -6.90
CA VAL A 32 10.89 -2.60 -5.64
C VAL A 32 11.75 -3.12 -4.49
N LEU A 33 12.45 -4.24 -4.67
CA LEU A 33 13.23 -4.86 -3.59
C LEU A 33 14.45 -4.03 -3.18
N GLU A 34 15.10 -3.34 -4.10
CA GLU A 34 16.21 -2.42 -3.79
C GLU A 34 15.76 -1.26 -2.90
N GLN A 35 14.52 -0.80 -3.05
CA GLN A 35 13.96 0.25 -2.20
C GLN A 35 13.40 -0.29 -0.88
N GLU A 36 12.84 -1.49 -0.88
CA GLU A 36 12.14 -2.03 0.27
C GLU A 36 13.06 -2.79 1.23
N LEU A 37 13.94 -3.66 0.75
CA LEU A 37 14.76 -4.53 1.60
C LEU A 37 15.72 -3.79 2.55
N PRO A 38 16.31 -2.63 2.21
CA PRO A 38 17.15 -1.88 3.16
C PRO A 38 16.43 -1.47 4.45
N LYS A 39 15.09 -1.40 4.44
CA LYS A 39 14.28 -1.11 5.64
C LYS A 39 14.29 -2.27 6.65
N TYR A 40 14.85 -3.42 6.28
CA TYR A 40 14.78 -4.68 7.03
C TYR A 40 16.15 -5.26 7.38
N THR A 41 17.25 -4.53 7.23
CA THR A 41 18.63 -5.02 7.51
C THR A 41 18.79 -5.62 8.91
N ASN A 42 18.00 -5.17 9.89
CA ASN A 42 18.00 -5.68 11.27
C ASN A 42 16.76 -6.53 11.61
N SER A 43 16.03 -7.03 10.61
CA SER A 43 14.80 -7.80 10.81
C SER A 43 15.12 -9.27 11.08
N THR A 44 14.41 -9.87 12.04
CA THR A 44 14.43 -11.33 12.27
C THR A 44 13.36 -12.07 11.46
N VAL A 45 12.51 -11.33 10.74
CA VAL A 45 11.36 -11.89 10.01
C VAL A 45 11.69 -12.19 8.55
N ILE A 46 12.66 -11.49 7.98
CA ILE A 46 13.10 -11.68 6.60
C ILE A 46 14.62 -11.60 6.56
N ASP A 47 15.26 -12.56 5.89
CA ASP A 47 16.68 -12.55 5.63
C ASP A 47 16.96 -11.73 4.37
N THR A 48 17.40 -10.48 4.53
CA THR A 48 17.66 -9.57 3.40
C THR A 48 18.82 -10.02 2.51
N THR A 49 19.65 -10.97 2.95
CA THR A 49 20.76 -11.50 2.15
C THR A 49 20.31 -12.54 1.12
N ASN A 50 19.14 -13.17 1.36
CA ASN A 50 18.60 -14.20 0.47
C ASN A 50 17.81 -13.61 -0.71
N MET A 51 18.46 -12.77 -1.50
CA MET A 51 17.84 -12.06 -2.62
C MET A 51 17.23 -13.02 -3.65
N ILE A 52 17.90 -14.15 -3.93
CA ILE A 52 17.43 -15.16 -4.90
C ILE A 52 16.06 -15.69 -4.50
N GLN A 53 15.87 -16.04 -3.22
CA GLN A 53 14.59 -16.55 -2.74
C GLN A 53 13.50 -15.47 -2.79
N HIS A 54 13.81 -14.22 -2.43
CA HIS A 54 12.84 -13.12 -2.50
C HIS A 54 12.43 -12.80 -3.94
N MET A 55 13.38 -12.75 -4.87
CA MET A 55 13.09 -12.57 -6.29
C MET A 55 12.20 -13.68 -6.82
N ARG A 56 12.45 -14.94 -6.43
CA ARG A 56 11.61 -16.08 -6.80
C ARG A 56 10.19 -15.94 -6.29
N GLU A 57 9.99 -15.58 -5.02
CA GLU A 57 8.65 -15.42 -4.47
C GLU A 57 7.92 -14.23 -5.12
N CYS A 58 8.59 -13.10 -5.35
CA CYS A 58 8.00 -11.97 -6.08
C CYS A 58 7.65 -12.31 -7.53
N ALA A 59 8.47 -13.09 -8.22
CA ALA A 59 8.18 -13.56 -9.58
C ALA A 59 6.93 -14.43 -9.61
N LEU A 60 6.78 -15.33 -8.63
CA LEU A 60 5.58 -16.15 -8.46
C LEU A 60 4.34 -15.31 -8.14
N ILE A 61 4.46 -14.27 -7.31
CA ILE A 61 3.37 -13.32 -7.04
C ILE A 61 2.93 -12.65 -8.35
N LEU A 62 3.85 -12.07 -9.12
CA LEU A 62 3.50 -11.40 -10.38
C LEU A 62 2.96 -12.37 -11.44
N ALA A 63 3.49 -13.59 -11.50
CA ALA A 63 3.02 -14.61 -12.45
C ALA A 63 1.63 -15.17 -12.08
N SER A 64 1.19 -15.04 -10.82
CA SER A 64 -0.15 -15.43 -10.37
C SER A 64 -1.09 -14.23 -10.17
N ALA A 65 -0.68 -13.02 -10.57
CA ALA A 65 -1.44 -11.80 -10.40
C ALA A 65 -2.75 -11.83 -11.21
N SER A 66 -3.88 -11.74 -10.50
CA SER A 66 -5.19 -11.54 -11.10
C SER A 66 -5.37 -10.12 -11.66
N PRO A 67 -6.35 -9.89 -12.55
CA PRO A 67 -6.80 -8.55 -12.92
C PRO A 67 -7.09 -7.65 -11.72
N VAL A 68 -7.67 -8.15 -10.62
CA VAL A 68 -7.83 -7.42 -9.35
C VAL A 68 -6.50 -6.86 -8.82
N PHE A 69 -5.46 -7.69 -8.79
CA PHE A 69 -4.13 -7.26 -8.35
C PHE A 69 -3.53 -6.18 -9.27
N ARG A 70 -3.72 -6.32 -10.59
CA ARG A 70 -3.25 -5.34 -11.58
C ARG A 70 -3.99 -4.01 -11.45
N ALA A 71 -5.32 -4.02 -11.27
CA ALA A 71 -6.12 -2.83 -11.05
C ALA A 71 -5.74 -2.11 -9.73
N ALA A 72 -5.37 -2.88 -8.69
CA ALA A 72 -4.86 -2.32 -7.43
C ALA A 72 -3.55 -1.54 -7.64
N ILE A 73 -2.61 -2.11 -8.42
CA ILE A 73 -1.32 -1.45 -8.74
C ILE A 73 -1.53 -0.23 -9.64
N ALA A 74 -2.43 -0.34 -10.62
CA ALA A 74 -2.79 0.74 -11.53
C ALA A 74 -3.55 1.88 -10.84
N GLY A 75 -3.99 1.71 -9.60
CA GLY A 75 -4.65 2.75 -8.80
C GLY A 75 -6.12 2.97 -9.14
N ASN A 76 -6.74 2.07 -9.90
CA ASN A 76 -8.11 2.21 -10.40
C ASN A 76 -9.04 1.06 -9.97
N LEU A 77 -8.60 0.18 -9.06
CA LEU A 77 -9.43 -0.92 -8.55
C LEU A 77 -10.79 -0.45 -8.04
N SER A 78 -10.83 0.59 -7.20
CA SER A 78 -12.08 1.05 -6.59
C SER A 78 -13.10 1.54 -7.61
N SER A 79 -12.67 2.24 -8.65
CA SER A 79 -13.57 2.74 -9.69
C SER A 79 -13.92 1.64 -10.70
N GLN A 80 -12.99 0.78 -11.10
CA GLN A 80 -13.27 -0.33 -12.00
C GLN A 80 -14.28 -1.32 -11.41
N LEU A 81 -14.19 -1.61 -10.10
CA LEU A 81 -15.17 -2.49 -9.44
C LEU A 81 -16.60 -1.92 -9.42
N LEU A 82 -16.83 -0.66 -9.77
CA LEU A 82 -18.17 -0.11 -9.91
C LEU A 82 -18.78 -0.36 -11.30
N THR A 83 -17.95 -0.56 -12.32
CA THR A 83 -18.39 -0.56 -13.72
C THR A 83 -18.04 -1.83 -14.49
N ASP A 84 -17.04 -2.60 -14.04
CA ASP A 84 -16.54 -3.80 -14.71
C ASP A 84 -17.09 -5.07 -14.03
N SER A 85 -18.07 -5.71 -14.67
CA SER A 85 -18.71 -6.93 -14.17
C SER A 85 -17.77 -8.15 -14.13
N GLU A 86 -16.78 -8.22 -15.02
CA GLU A 86 -15.82 -9.32 -15.05
C GLU A 86 -14.89 -9.20 -13.84
N LEU A 87 -14.35 -8.00 -13.60
CA LEU A 87 -13.53 -7.72 -12.43
C LEU A 87 -14.31 -7.91 -11.11
N GLN A 88 -15.59 -7.56 -11.06
CA GLN A 88 -16.47 -7.83 -9.92
C GLN A 88 -16.61 -9.33 -9.62
N SER A 89 -16.79 -10.14 -10.67
CA SER A 89 -16.89 -11.60 -10.54
C SER A 89 -15.58 -12.20 -10.00
N GLU A 90 -14.45 -11.78 -10.56
CA GLU A 90 -13.14 -12.22 -10.07
C GLU A 90 -12.87 -11.79 -8.63
N TYR A 91 -13.20 -10.54 -8.28
CA TYR A 91 -13.03 -10.05 -6.92
C TYR A 91 -13.91 -10.83 -5.94
N THR A 92 -15.12 -11.21 -6.33
CA THR A 92 -16.01 -12.04 -5.51
C THR A 92 -15.37 -13.39 -5.23
N ALA A 93 -14.88 -14.09 -6.27
CA ALA A 93 -14.19 -15.37 -6.10
C ALA A 93 -12.93 -15.26 -5.22
N LEU A 94 -12.14 -14.20 -5.42
CA LEU A 94 -10.95 -13.91 -4.63
C LEU A 94 -11.29 -13.63 -3.16
N SER A 95 -12.31 -12.82 -2.91
CA SER A 95 -12.81 -12.46 -1.57
C SER A 95 -13.37 -13.68 -0.84
N ASP A 96 -14.15 -14.51 -1.52
CA ASP A 96 -14.69 -15.75 -0.95
C ASP A 96 -13.56 -16.69 -0.52
N ARG A 97 -12.55 -16.86 -1.36
CA ARG A 97 -11.39 -17.70 -1.05
C ARG A 97 -10.53 -17.14 0.11
N ALA A 98 -10.46 -15.82 0.26
CA ALA A 98 -9.76 -15.15 1.36
C ALA A 98 -10.38 -15.39 2.76
N HIS A 99 -11.50 -16.12 2.84
CA HIS A 99 -12.06 -16.59 4.11
C HIS A 99 -11.16 -17.66 4.77
N TYR A 100 -10.52 -18.48 3.95
CA TYR A 100 -9.76 -19.66 4.39
C TYR A 100 -8.26 -19.52 4.08
N GLN A 101 -7.91 -18.80 3.01
CA GLN A 101 -6.53 -18.64 2.56
C GLN A 101 -5.92 -17.30 3.02
N PRO A 102 -4.70 -17.31 3.59
CA PRO A 102 -3.99 -16.08 3.92
C PRO A 102 -3.84 -15.16 2.72
N SER A 103 -3.91 -13.86 2.95
CA SER A 103 -3.98 -12.88 1.86
C SER A 103 -3.36 -11.53 2.21
N ILE A 104 -3.04 -10.78 1.17
CA ILE A 104 -2.74 -9.36 1.24
C ILE A 104 -4.01 -8.58 0.93
N TYR A 105 -4.28 -7.58 1.76
CA TYR A 105 -5.36 -6.61 1.56
C TYR A 105 -4.79 -5.20 1.41
N ALA A 106 -5.58 -4.32 0.82
CA ALA A 106 -5.26 -2.90 0.71
C ALA A 106 -6.49 -2.04 1.01
N HIS A 107 -6.27 -0.90 1.65
CA HIS A 107 -7.28 0.16 1.79
C HIS A 107 -6.90 1.35 0.91
N PHE A 108 -7.84 1.87 0.12
CA PHE A 108 -7.64 3.05 -0.72
C PHE A 108 -8.50 4.20 -0.21
N LEU A 109 -7.90 5.39 -0.08
CA LEU A 109 -8.64 6.61 0.23
C LEU A 109 -9.29 7.15 -1.05
N THR A 110 -10.59 6.93 -1.20
CA THR A 110 -11.40 7.39 -2.33
C THR A 110 -12.77 7.86 -1.86
N ASP A 111 -13.51 8.52 -2.75
CA ASP A 111 -14.94 8.73 -2.55
C ASP A 111 -15.75 7.49 -2.96
N THR A 112 -17.09 7.61 -2.91
CA THR A 112 -18.02 6.54 -3.28
C THR A 112 -17.96 6.12 -4.75
N GLN A 113 -17.36 6.94 -5.62
CA GLN A 113 -17.16 6.65 -7.04
C GLN A 113 -15.76 6.09 -7.32
N GLY A 114 -14.97 5.82 -6.27
CA GLY A 114 -13.60 5.36 -6.43
C GLY A 114 -12.63 6.46 -6.87
N THR A 115 -13.02 7.75 -6.76
CA THR A 115 -12.18 8.88 -7.11
C THR A 115 -11.28 9.25 -5.93
N PRO A 116 -9.95 9.30 -6.11
CA PRO A 116 -9.02 9.72 -5.06
C PRO A 116 -9.09 11.22 -4.75
N PRO A 117 -8.59 11.68 -3.59
CA PRO A 117 -8.45 13.11 -3.35
C PRO A 117 -7.47 13.75 -4.35
N THR A 118 -7.65 15.04 -4.60
CA THR A 118 -6.68 15.87 -5.33
C THR A 118 -5.47 16.21 -4.45
N PRO A 119 -4.32 16.60 -5.03
CA PRO A 119 -3.19 17.11 -4.27
C PRO A 119 -3.54 18.25 -3.32
N ASN A 120 -4.41 19.19 -3.73
CA ASN A 120 -4.87 20.28 -2.86
C ASN A 120 -5.72 19.78 -1.69
N GLN A 121 -6.64 18.84 -1.92
CA GLN A 121 -7.42 18.22 -0.85
C GLN A 121 -6.51 17.44 0.11
N TYR A 122 -5.51 16.73 -0.41
CA TYR A 122 -4.55 15.99 0.40
C TYR A 122 -3.64 16.91 1.24
N LEU A 123 -3.27 18.08 0.71
CA LEU A 123 -2.60 19.12 1.49
C LEU A 123 -3.49 19.66 2.61
N THR A 124 -4.78 19.89 2.33
CA THR A 124 -5.76 20.30 3.36
C THR A 124 -5.86 19.26 4.47
N ILE A 125 -5.93 17.97 4.13
CA ILE A 125 -5.89 16.86 5.10
C ILE A 125 -4.62 16.93 5.96
N SER A 126 -3.44 17.09 5.32
CA SER A 126 -2.17 17.23 6.02
C SER A 126 -2.13 18.43 6.98
N ASN A 127 -2.69 19.57 6.58
CA ASN A 127 -2.79 20.75 7.44
C ASN A 127 -3.72 20.50 8.65
N MET A 128 -4.83 19.78 8.47
CA MET A 128 -5.69 19.37 9.58
C MET A 128 -4.99 18.40 10.53
N VAL A 129 -4.13 17.50 10.03
CA VAL A 129 -3.30 16.65 10.89
C VAL A 129 -2.29 17.49 11.68
N ARG A 130 -1.68 18.53 11.07
CA ARG A 130 -0.76 19.44 11.79
C ARG A 130 -1.48 20.21 12.90
N ASP A 131 -2.67 20.71 12.63
CA ASP A 131 -3.51 21.36 13.65
C ASP A 131 -3.88 20.39 14.78
N TYR A 132 -4.25 19.16 14.42
CA TYR A 132 -4.54 18.09 15.39
C TYR A 132 -3.35 17.78 16.32
N LEU A 133 -2.12 17.83 15.80
CA LEU A 133 -0.89 17.63 16.56
C LEU A 133 -0.52 18.81 17.48
N ALA A 134 -1.06 20.01 17.25
CA ALA A 134 -0.68 21.19 18.02
C ALA A 134 -0.98 21.03 19.53
N GLU A 135 -0.07 21.53 20.36
CA GLU A 135 -0.15 21.48 21.83
C GLU A 135 -0.53 22.82 22.45
N ASN A 136 -0.26 23.94 21.76
CA ASN A 136 -0.40 25.30 22.30
C ASN A 136 -1.29 26.23 21.45
N ILE A 137 -2.07 25.67 20.52
CA ILE A 137 -2.99 26.43 19.67
C ILE A 137 -4.42 26.04 20.06
N VAL A 138 -5.24 27.03 20.39
CA VAL A 138 -6.66 26.84 20.68
C VAL A 138 -7.40 26.66 19.35
N SER A 139 -7.36 25.44 18.83
CA SER A 139 -8.22 25.02 17.71
C SER A 139 -9.34 24.14 18.24
N GLN A 140 -10.56 24.36 17.73
CA GLN A 140 -11.71 23.50 18.03
C GLN A 140 -11.77 22.27 17.12
N HIS A 141 -11.02 22.25 16.01
CA HIS A 141 -11.05 21.13 15.07
C HIS A 141 -10.71 19.78 15.69
N PRO A 142 -9.71 19.64 16.58
CA PRO A 142 -9.37 18.33 17.14
C PRO A 142 -10.51 17.69 17.92
N TRP A 143 -11.30 18.49 18.64
CA TRP A 143 -12.47 17.98 19.35
C TRP A 143 -13.54 17.47 18.38
N HIS A 144 -13.82 18.19 17.30
CA HIS A 144 -14.77 17.75 16.30
C HIS A 144 -14.30 16.48 15.58
N ILE A 145 -13.03 16.42 15.19
CA ILE A 145 -12.41 15.24 14.55
C ILE A 145 -12.51 14.03 15.49
N ASP A 146 -12.12 14.19 16.75
CA ASP A 146 -12.20 13.12 17.75
C ASP A 146 -13.63 12.65 18.01
N ASN A 147 -14.65 13.44 17.66
CA ASN A 147 -16.05 13.06 17.83
C ASN A 147 -16.77 12.68 16.53
N MET A 148 -16.03 12.51 15.42
CA MET A 148 -16.61 11.97 14.18
C MET A 148 -16.99 10.49 14.31
N THR A 149 -16.30 9.75 15.16
CA THR A 149 -16.55 8.33 15.43
C THR A 149 -16.49 8.02 16.92
N HIS A 150 -17.07 6.89 17.35
CA HIS A 150 -16.97 6.44 18.74
C HIS A 150 -15.53 5.97 19.09
N PRO A 151 -15.12 6.03 20.37
CA PRO A 151 -15.83 6.66 21.50
C PRO A 151 -15.73 8.19 21.47
N PRO A 152 -16.71 8.94 21.99
CA PRO A 152 -16.66 10.40 22.04
C PRO A 152 -15.61 10.87 23.04
N VAL A 153 -15.05 12.06 22.78
CA VAL A 153 -14.09 12.75 23.66
C VAL A 153 -14.77 13.98 24.26
N PRO A 154 -14.85 14.11 25.60
CA PRO A 154 -15.36 15.31 26.25
C PRO A 154 -14.55 16.56 25.86
N GLN A 155 -15.24 17.70 25.73
CA GLN A 155 -14.61 18.95 25.29
C GLN A 155 -13.50 19.38 26.25
N ASP A 156 -13.71 19.30 27.56
CA ASP A 156 -12.69 19.63 28.57
C ASP A 156 -11.43 18.76 28.44
N SER A 157 -11.60 17.46 28.16
CA SER A 157 -10.46 16.56 27.92
C SER A 157 -9.67 16.99 26.67
N SER A 158 -10.37 17.32 25.58
CA SER A 158 -9.73 17.81 24.35
C SER A 158 -9.02 19.15 24.56
N ASN A 159 -9.63 20.07 25.32
CA ASN A 159 -9.04 21.37 25.69
C ASN A 159 -7.77 21.18 26.53
N ASN A 160 -7.73 20.16 27.38
CA ASN A 160 -6.54 19.76 28.15
C ASN A 160 -5.51 18.95 27.31
N GLY A 161 -5.63 18.97 25.99
CA GLY A 161 -4.66 18.37 25.07
C GLY A 161 -4.87 16.89 24.78
N HIS A 162 -5.97 16.27 25.23
CA HIS A 162 -6.31 14.90 24.83
C HIS A 162 -6.56 14.84 23.31
N ARG A 163 -6.07 13.76 22.70
CA ARG A 163 -6.18 13.51 21.26
C ARG A 163 -6.37 12.00 21.07
N LYS A 164 -7.56 11.56 20.65
CA LYS A 164 -7.92 10.14 20.56
C LYS A 164 -6.86 9.31 19.86
N TYR A 165 -6.41 9.78 18.69
CA TYR A 165 -5.46 9.06 17.84
C TYR A 165 -4.01 9.11 18.32
N LEU A 166 -3.64 10.01 19.24
CA LEU A 166 -2.28 10.07 19.79
C LEU A 166 -2.14 9.26 21.08
N HIS A 167 -3.24 8.94 21.76
CA HIS A 167 -3.19 8.17 22.99
C HIS A 167 -3.20 6.66 22.69
N SER A 168 -2.33 5.93 23.40
CA SER A 168 -2.42 4.49 23.51
C SER A 168 -3.31 4.15 24.70
N THR A 169 -3.97 3.00 24.68
CA THR A 169 -4.70 2.47 25.85
C THR A 169 -3.82 2.30 27.09
N THR A 170 -2.50 2.30 26.90
CA THR A 170 -1.48 2.08 27.93
C THR A 170 -0.82 3.36 28.45
N THR A 171 -1.02 4.52 27.82
CA THR A 171 -0.33 5.76 28.19
C THR A 171 -1.30 6.90 28.48
N LYS A 172 -1.11 7.59 29.61
CA LYS A 172 -1.87 8.80 29.96
C LYS A 172 -1.47 10.03 29.13
N SER A 173 -0.33 9.95 28.43
CA SER A 173 0.19 11.00 27.55
C SER A 173 0.14 10.60 26.08
N ARG A 174 0.27 11.61 25.20
CA ARG A 174 0.41 11.44 23.75
C ARG A 174 1.62 10.55 23.45
N SER A 175 1.45 9.60 22.54
CA SER A 175 2.52 8.71 22.08
C SER A 175 3.48 9.45 21.16
N ALA A 176 4.71 9.68 21.61
CA ALA A 176 5.77 10.31 20.82
C ALA A 176 5.96 9.63 19.45
N LYS A 177 5.94 8.29 19.42
CA LYS A 177 6.04 7.50 18.19
C LYS A 177 4.90 7.81 17.21
N ARG A 178 3.66 7.96 17.72
CA ARG A 178 2.51 8.28 16.86
C ARG A 178 2.60 9.70 16.31
N SER A 179 2.99 10.66 17.15
CA SER A 179 3.22 12.05 16.76
C SER A 179 4.31 12.14 15.68
N GLU A 180 5.44 11.46 15.87
CA GLU A 180 6.53 11.44 14.91
C GLU A 180 6.10 10.90 13.54
N ALA A 181 5.38 9.77 13.52
CA ALA A 181 4.86 9.20 12.29
C ALA A 181 3.84 10.11 11.58
N LEU A 182 3.00 10.84 12.31
CA LEU A 182 2.11 11.85 11.73
C LEU A 182 2.87 13.08 11.23
N HIS A 183 3.94 13.51 11.90
CA HIS A 183 4.82 14.55 11.35
C HIS A 183 5.47 14.11 10.03
N ARG A 184 5.96 12.86 9.94
CA ARG A 184 6.49 12.30 8.68
C ARG A 184 5.43 12.28 7.59
N PHE A 185 4.21 11.83 7.91
CA PHE A 185 3.07 11.90 7.01
C PHE A 185 2.83 13.32 6.49
N CYS A 186 2.75 14.33 7.38
CA CYS A 186 2.48 15.70 6.96
C CYS A 186 3.59 16.28 6.08
N THR A 187 4.85 16.01 6.43
CA THR A 187 6.02 16.43 5.65
C THR A 187 5.99 15.82 4.26
N ALA A 188 5.76 14.52 4.14
CA ALA A 188 5.76 13.83 2.86
C ALA A 188 4.54 14.18 2.00
N ALA A 189 3.37 14.37 2.60
CA ALA A 189 2.18 14.88 1.89
C ALA A 189 2.42 16.28 1.31
N HIS A 190 3.09 17.15 2.06
CA HIS A 190 3.48 18.48 1.57
C HIS A 190 4.52 18.39 0.44
N GLN A 191 5.51 17.51 0.58
CA GLN A 191 6.51 17.28 -0.48
C GLN A 191 5.86 16.76 -1.76
N ARG A 192 4.95 15.77 -1.65
CA ARG A 192 4.17 15.26 -2.79
C ARG A 192 3.38 16.37 -3.49
N TRP A 193 2.84 17.34 -2.75
CA TRP A 193 2.17 18.51 -3.32
C TRP A 193 3.14 19.45 -4.05
N LEU A 194 4.33 19.70 -3.49
CA LEU A 194 5.39 20.50 -4.12
C LEU A 194 5.87 19.87 -5.43
N ASP A 195 6.04 18.54 -5.43
CA ASP A 195 6.48 17.77 -6.60
C ASP A 195 5.38 17.66 -7.67
N THR A 196 4.12 17.89 -7.31
CA THR A 196 3.01 17.86 -8.26
C THR A 196 2.94 19.18 -9.05
N PRO A 197 2.97 19.14 -10.40
CA PRO A 197 2.82 20.32 -11.24
C PRO A 197 1.56 21.12 -10.89
N ALA A 198 1.64 22.45 -10.90
CA ALA A 198 0.55 23.32 -10.49
C ALA A 198 -0.77 23.05 -11.25
N SER A 199 -0.66 22.71 -12.54
CA SER A 199 -1.79 22.36 -13.41
C SER A 199 -2.53 21.08 -12.98
N LEU A 200 -1.89 20.19 -12.23
CA LEU A 200 -2.43 18.90 -11.79
C LEU A 200 -2.91 18.92 -10.32
N ARG A 201 -2.76 20.03 -9.60
CA ARG A 201 -3.06 20.09 -8.16
C ARG A 201 -4.55 19.98 -7.81
N ASN A 202 -5.43 20.20 -8.78
CA ASN A 202 -6.87 20.01 -8.67
C ASN A 202 -7.37 18.77 -9.43
N THR A 203 -6.46 17.97 -10.00
CA THR A 203 -6.80 16.69 -10.62
C THR A 203 -6.69 15.59 -9.57
N PRO A 204 -7.66 14.67 -9.46
CA PRO A 204 -7.54 13.51 -8.58
C PRO A 204 -6.21 12.78 -8.77
N PHE A 205 -5.64 12.25 -7.70
CA PHE A 205 -4.43 11.45 -7.85
C PHE A 205 -4.68 10.27 -8.80
N PRO A 206 -3.76 9.97 -9.73
CA PRO A 206 -3.86 8.75 -10.55
C PRO A 206 -3.73 7.49 -9.70
N TYR A 207 -3.07 7.60 -8.55
CA TYR A 207 -2.91 6.51 -7.60
C TYR A 207 -3.33 6.97 -6.19
N PRO A 208 -4.41 6.40 -5.63
CA PRO A 208 -4.91 6.81 -4.32
C PRO A 208 -3.89 6.60 -3.20
N PRO A 209 -3.86 7.48 -2.19
CA PRO A 209 -3.23 7.17 -0.91
C PRO A 209 -3.81 5.88 -0.34
N ALA A 210 -2.96 4.97 0.11
CA ALA A 210 -3.41 3.63 0.50
C ALA A 210 -2.70 3.07 1.74
N GLU A 211 -3.18 1.94 2.23
CA GLU A 211 -2.57 1.10 3.27
C GLU A 211 -2.54 -0.33 2.73
N VAL A 212 -1.50 -1.09 3.05
CA VAL A 212 -1.38 -2.50 2.67
C VAL A 212 -1.03 -3.31 3.90
N GLY A 213 -1.70 -4.45 4.06
CA GLY A 213 -1.45 -5.35 5.17
C GLY A 213 -1.62 -6.82 4.82
N TYR A 214 -1.02 -7.67 5.64
CA TYR A 214 -1.23 -9.12 5.63
C TYR A 214 -2.32 -9.54 6.62
N SER A 215 -3.11 -10.56 6.26
CA SER A 215 -3.96 -11.27 7.21
C SER A 215 -4.12 -12.75 6.86
N ARG A 216 -4.24 -13.61 7.88
CA ARG A 216 -4.69 -15.00 7.70
C ARG A 216 -6.16 -15.07 7.28
N HIS A 217 -6.98 -14.15 7.78
CA HIS A 217 -8.41 -14.07 7.54
C HIS A 217 -8.76 -12.63 7.15
N SER A 218 -8.58 -12.29 5.88
CA SER A 218 -8.70 -10.90 5.43
C SER A 218 -10.11 -10.34 5.57
N HIS A 219 -11.15 -11.15 5.38
CA HIS A 219 -12.54 -10.72 5.61
C HIS A 219 -12.78 -10.20 7.04
N CYS A 220 -12.30 -10.93 8.06
CA CYS A 220 -12.35 -10.51 9.47
C CYS A 220 -11.53 -9.23 9.69
N ARG A 221 -10.33 -9.17 9.10
CA ARG A 221 -9.43 -8.02 9.25
C ARG A 221 -10.00 -6.74 8.62
N LEU A 222 -10.59 -6.84 7.44
CA LEU A 222 -11.27 -5.75 6.76
C LEU A 222 -12.50 -5.28 7.56
N ARG A 223 -13.26 -6.21 8.15
CA ARG A 223 -14.36 -5.87 9.08
C ARG A 223 -13.84 -5.14 10.31
N GLN A 224 -12.75 -5.59 10.92
CA GLN A 224 -12.12 -4.92 12.06
C GLN A 224 -11.68 -3.49 11.70
N HIS A 225 -11.11 -3.27 10.51
CA HIS A 225 -10.78 -1.94 10.02
C HIS A 225 -12.02 -1.04 9.88
N ARG A 226 -13.10 -1.54 9.27
CA ARG A 226 -14.38 -0.79 9.18
C ARG A 226 -14.95 -0.42 10.55
N LEU A 227 -14.79 -1.30 11.53
CA LEU A 227 -15.19 -1.05 12.93
C LEU A 227 -14.12 -0.30 13.74
N ARG A 228 -12.98 0.05 13.13
CA ARG A 228 -11.85 0.74 13.74
C ARG A 228 -11.23 0.02 14.94
N GLN A 229 -11.38 -1.30 14.99
CA GLN A 229 -10.84 -2.16 16.04
C GLN A 229 -9.42 -2.60 15.67
N SER A 230 -8.44 -2.27 16.49
CA SER A 230 -7.01 -2.59 16.22
C SER A 230 -6.58 -2.21 14.79
N SER A 231 -7.01 -1.02 14.37
CA SER A 231 -6.76 -0.48 13.03
C SER A 231 -5.57 0.48 13.02
N ASN A 232 -5.11 0.86 11.83
CA ASN A 232 -4.10 1.88 11.63
C ASN A 232 -4.66 3.25 12.05
N TYR A 233 -4.03 3.87 13.06
CA TYR A 233 -4.52 5.13 13.64
C TYR A 233 -4.36 6.33 12.69
N ILE A 234 -3.39 6.31 11.77
CA ILE A 234 -3.20 7.38 10.78
C ILE A 234 -4.35 7.33 9.77
N MET A 235 -4.62 6.12 9.26
CA MET A 235 -5.71 5.86 8.34
C MET A 235 -7.07 6.32 8.92
N ASN A 236 -7.35 5.94 10.17
CA ASN A 236 -8.58 6.32 10.86
C ASN A 236 -8.67 7.85 11.13
N LEU A 237 -7.56 8.49 11.53
CA LEU A 237 -7.52 9.94 11.73
C LEU A 237 -7.80 10.69 10.42
N VAL A 238 -7.18 10.25 9.32
CA VAL A 238 -7.40 10.84 7.99
C VAL A 238 -8.86 10.70 7.57
N GLU A 239 -9.48 9.54 7.77
CA GLU A 239 -10.90 9.35 7.44
C GLU A 239 -11.84 10.24 8.29
N ASP A 240 -11.54 10.44 9.58
CA ASP A 240 -12.30 11.37 10.44
C ASP A 240 -12.11 12.83 9.99
N ILE A 241 -10.90 13.21 9.59
CA ILE A 241 -10.63 14.53 9.02
C ILE A 241 -11.43 14.72 7.73
N CYS A 242 -11.42 13.75 6.81
CA CYS A 242 -12.20 13.81 5.58
C CYS A 242 -13.70 13.96 5.87
N SER A 243 -14.21 13.16 6.82
CA SER A 243 -15.62 13.20 7.21
C SER A 243 -16.00 14.54 7.85
N TYR A 244 -15.11 15.12 8.67
CA TYR A 244 -15.30 16.46 9.24
C TYR A 244 -15.29 17.54 8.16
N LEU A 245 -14.30 17.53 7.26
CA LEU A 245 -14.17 18.49 6.16
C LEU A 245 -15.36 18.44 5.21
N HIS A 246 -15.90 17.26 4.94
CA HIS A 246 -17.15 17.11 4.19
C HIS A 246 -18.35 17.71 4.94
N ARG A 247 -18.49 17.39 6.24
CA ARG A 247 -19.59 17.88 7.09
C ARG A 247 -19.66 19.40 7.17
N ILE A 248 -18.52 20.08 7.18
CA ILE A 248 -18.46 21.56 7.22
C ILE A 248 -18.44 22.21 5.82
N GLY A 249 -18.61 21.42 4.76
CA GLY A 249 -18.69 21.92 3.38
C GLY A 249 -17.36 22.33 2.75
N VAL A 250 -16.21 21.98 3.34
CA VAL A 250 -14.89 22.22 2.73
C VAL A 250 -14.62 21.22 1.61
N PHE A 251 -15.03 19.96 1.79
CA PHE A 251 -15.01 18.95 0.73
C PHE A 251 -16.42 18.68 0.24
N GLU A 252 -16.60 18.73 -1.08
CA GLU A 252 -17.82 18.27 -1.73
C GLU A 252 -17.95 16.74 -1.60
N GLN A 253 -16.84 16.02 -1.77
CA GLN A 253 -16.79 14.57 -1.70
C GLN A 253 -16.59 14.06 -0.26
N GLN A 254 -17.22 12.93 0.06
CA GLN A 254 -16.91 12.17 1.27
C GLN A 254 -15.86 11.11 0.97
N PHE A 255 -14.60 11.37 1.33
CA PHE A 255 -13.53 10.38 1.20
C PHE A 255 -13.52 9.42 2.39
N SER A 256 -13.40 8.12 2.11
CA SER A 256 -13.29 7.05 3.11
C SER A 256 -12.32 5.95 2.68
N MET A 257 -11.99 5.02 3.58
CA MET A 257 -11.07 3.93 3.29
C MET A 257 -11.82 2.71 2.74
N HIS A 258 -11.65 2.46 1.46
CA HIS A 258 -12.24 1.31 0.77
C HIS A 258 -11.26 0.13 0.79
N GLY A 259 -11.61 -0.94 1.52
CA GLY A 259 -10.75 -2.09 1.74
C GLY A 259 -11.04 -3.27 0.80
N TYR A 260 -10.00 -3.83 0.19
CA TYR A 260 -10.07 -4.94 -0.76
C TYR A 260 -9.02 -6.01 -0.44
N VAL A 261 -9.35 -7.27 -0.70
CA VAL A 261 -8.33 -8.32 -0.82
C VAL A 261 -7.72 -8.23 -2.21
N ILE A 262 -6.39 -8.14 -2.30
CA ILE A 262 -5.71 -7.94 -3.59
C ILE A 262 -4.86 -9.15 -4.01
N PHE A 263 -4.47 -10.02 -3.07
CA PHE A 263 -3.65 -11.19 -3.39
C PHE A 263 -3.85 -12.34 -2.39
N LEU A 264 -3.89 -13.58 -2.89
CA LEU A 264 -3.98 -14.79 -2.08
C LEU A 264 -2.61 -15.46 -2.00
N LEU A 265 -2.09 -15.66 -0.79
CA LEU A 265 -0.81 -16.33 -0.59
C LEU A 265 -0.99 -17.83 -0.71
N PHE A 266 -0.08 -18.48 -1.43
CA PHE A 266 -0.14 -19.92 -1.68
C PHE A 266 1.10 -20.67 -1.20
N ARG A 267 2.10 -19.96 -0.66
CA ARG A 267 3.27 -20.56 -0.02
C ARG A 267 3.55 -19.87 1.31
N SER A 268 3.96 -20.64 2.31
CA SER A 268 4.27 -20.10 3.64
C SER A 268 5.37 -19.03 3.61
N GLY A 269 6.39 -19.24 2.77
CA GLY A 269 7.49 -18.29 2.56
C GLY A 269 7.08 -16.95 1.96
N GLN A 270 5.88 -16.84 1.38
CA GLN A 270 5.39 -15.58 0.80
C GLN A 270 4.94 -14.57 1.86
N ALA A 271 4.65 -14.98 3.10
CA ALA A 271 3.95 -14.13 4.06
C ALA A 271 4.59 -12.75 4.26
N ALA A 272 5.86 -12.72 4.63
CA ALA A 272 6.58 -11.46 4.83
C ALA A 272 6.84 -10.73 3.52
N ILE A 273 7.40 -11.44 2.52
CA ILE A 273 7.83 -10.82 1.27
C ILE A 273 6.67 -10.29 0.43
N ALA A 274 5.50 -10.94 0.45
CA ALA A 274 4.32 -10.46 -0.26
C ALA A 274 3.80 -9.14 0.34
N GLU A 275 3.74 -9.00 1.66
CA GLU A 275 3.32 -7.75 2.29
C GLU A 275 4.32 -6.62 1.98
N ILE A 276 5.62 -6.91 2.04
CA ILE A 276 6.69 -5.96 1.69
C ILE A 276 6.59 -5.54 0.23
N PHE A 277 6.52 -6.52 -0.67
CA PHE A 277 6.50 -6.29 -2.11
C PHE A 277 5.25 -5.55 -2.56
N CYS A 278 4.07 -5.92 -2.04
CA CYS A 278 2.82 -5.21 -2.34
C CYS A 278 2.83 -3.79 -1.77
N SER A 279 3.35 -3.59 -0.55
CA SER A 279 3.50 -2.24 0.02
C SER A 279 4.43 -1.36 -0.83
N GLY A 280 5.50 -1.95 -1.37
CA GLY A 280 6.42 -1.29 -2.29
C GLY A 280 5.77 -0.98 -3.64
N LEU A 281 5.10 -1.95 -4.27
CA LEU A 281 4.38 -1.75 -5.54
C LEU A 281 3.33 -0.63 -5.46
N LEU A 282 2.56 -0.60 -4.38
CA LEU A 282 1.54 0.43 -4.15
C LEU A 282 2.10 1.70 -3.49
N GLN A 283 3.39 1.71 -3.11
CA GLN A 283 4.11 2.82 -2.49
C GLN A 283 3.35 3.47 -1.31
N VAL A 284 2.83 2.66 -0.40
CA VAL A 284 1.87 3.08 0.64
C VAL A 284 2.48 3.70 1.89
N TRP A 285 3.74 4.12 1.84
CA TRP A 285 4.49 4.59 3.01
C TRP A 285 4.14 6.04 3.38
N VAL A 286 4.11 6.32 4.69
CA VAL A 286 3.94 7.70 5.18
C VAL A 286 5.12 8.58 4.78
N GLU A 287 6.33 8.04 4.72
CA GLU A 287 7.56 8.77 4.37
C GLU A 287 7.59 9.23 2.90
N GLY A 288 6.84 8.56 2.01
CA GLY A 288 6.73 8.93 0.59
C GLY A 288 5.48 9.74 0.25
N GLY A 289 4.60 10.01 1.22
CA GLY A 289 3.32 10.68 1.00
C GLY A 289 2.33 9.85 0.17
N GLY A 290 2.65 8.57 -0.07
CA GLY A 290 1.89 7.64 -0.89
C GLY A 290 0.83 6.85 -0.14
N GLY A 291 0.84 6.89 1.19
CA GLY A 291 -0.13 6.16 1.99
C GLY A 291 0.03 6.29 3.49
N PHE A 292 -0.44 5.27 4.21
CA PHE A 292 -0.63 5.27 5.65
C PHE A 292 0.20 4.21 6.40
N ASN A 293 1.02 3.41 5.71
CA ASN A 293 1.92 2.46 6.36
C ASN A 293 3.06 3.23 7.05
N ALA A 294 3.05 3.25 8.38
CA ALA A 294 4.09 3.89 9.20
C ALA A 294 5.05 2.89 9.89
N CYS A 295 4.74 1.60 9.81
CA CYS A 295 5.58 0.53 10.34
C CYS A 295 6.01 -0.37 9.18
N PRO A 296 7.25 -0.89 9.17
CA PRO A 296 7.69 -1.79 8.12
C PRO A 296 6.79 -3.03 8.01
N ALA A 297 6.47 -3.38 6.77
CA ALA A 297 5.65 -4.53 6.38
C ALA A 297 6.35 -5.86 6.72
N GLY A 298 5.61 -6.96 6.69
CA GLY A 298 6.14 -8.30 6.95
C GLY A 298 6.38 -8.60 8.42
N ARG A 299 6.26 -7.64 9.35
CA ARG A 299 6.50 -7.87 10.79
C ARG A 299 5.40 -8.69 11.47
N SER A 300 4.16 -8.57 10.99
CA SER A 300 2.97 -9.12 11.66
C SER A 300 2.43 -10.38 10.97
N VAL A 301 3.32 -11.21 10.42
CA VAL A 301 2.94 -12.37 9.59
C VAL A 301 3.06 -13.72 10.32
N ALA A 302 3.29 -13.70 11.63
CA ALA A 302 3.51 -14.91 12.43
C ALA A 302 2.35 -15.92 12.35
N THR A 303 1.12 -15.45 12.06
CA THR A 303 -0.05 -16.32 11.88
C THR A 303 0.01 -17.17 10.62
N ALA A 304 0.87 -16.87 9.65
CA ALA A 304 1.14 -17.74 8.50
C ALA A 304 1.71 -19.10 8.92
N LYS A 305 2.49 -19.13 10.01
CA LYS A 305 3.05 -20.37 10.59
C LYS A 305 2.00 -21.27 11.24
N LYS A 306 0.76 -20.77 11.41
CA LYS A 306 -0.37 -21.52 11.98
C LYS A 306 -1.23 -22.22 10.91
N VAL A 307 -0.85 -22.11 9.65
CA VAL A 307 -1.48 -22.81 8.52
C VAL A 307 -0.71 -24.10 8.29
N GLY A 308 -1.41 -25.22 8.23
CA GLY A 308 -0.80 -26.54 8.08
C GLY A 308 -0.18 -26.75 6.71
N GLU A 309 0.79 -27.66 6.62
CA GLU A 309 1.47 -27.99 5.35
C GLU A 309 0.48 -28.51 4.28
N GLY A 310 -0.51 -29.31 4.69
CA GLY A 310 -1.57 -29.79 3.80
C GLY A 310 -2.45 -28.67 3.24
N GLU A 311 -2.73 -27.63 4.04
CA GLU A 311 -3.46 -26.44 3.57
C GLU A 311 -2.62 -25.68 2.53
N TRP A 312 -1.33 -25.44 2.82
CA TRP A 312 -0.42 -24.79 1.87
C TRP A 312 -0.29 -25.56 0.55
N ALA A 313 -0.17 -26.89 0.61
CA ALA A 313 -0.14 -27.72 -0.59
C ALA A 313 -1.43 -27.60 -1.41
N GLY A 314 -2.58 -27.50 -0.74
CA GLY A 314 -3.87 -27.23 -1.40
C GLY A 314 -3.92 -25.85 -2.06
N TYR A 315 -3.39 -24.82 -1.40
CA TYR A 315 -3.32 -23.47 -1.97
C TYR A 315 -2.39 -23.40 -3.17
N GLU A 316 -1.21 -24.02 -3.12
CA GLU A 316 -0.28 -24.06 -4.25
C GLU A 316 -0.87 -24.81 -5.45
N ARG A 317 -1.55 -25.94 -5.21
CA ARG A 317 -2.24 -26.69 -6.28
C ARG A 317 -3.28 -25.83 -6.98
N TRP A 318 -4.15 -25.19 -6.21
CA TRP A 318 -5.21 -24.35 -6.76
C TRP A 318 -4.66 -23.19 -7.59
N VAL A 319 -3.62 -22.49 -7.13
CA VAL A 319 -3.02 -21.39 -7.91
C VAL A 319 -2.43 -21.90 -9.23
N ARG A 320 -1.85 -23.11 -9.24
CA ARG A 320 -1.33 -23.73 -10.47
C ARG A 320 -2.43 -24.06 -11.48
N GLU A 321 -3.60 -24.43 -11.00
CA GLU A 321 -4.76 -24.80 -11.81
C GLU A 321 -5.51 -23.55 -12.33
N GLU A 322 -5.70 -22.53 -11.48
CA GLU A 322 -6.62 -21.42 -11.77
C GLU A 322 -5.94 -20.13 -12.26
N SER A 323 -4.68 -19.85 -11.90
CA SER A 323 -4.08 -18.51 -12.12
C SER A 323 -3.17 -18.39 -13.34
N GLY A 324 -2.97 -19.48 -14.10
CA GLY A 324 -2.01 -19.53 -15.21
C GLY A 324 -0.53 -19.37 -14.81
N VAL A 325 -0.20 -19.44 -13.51
CA VAL A 325 1.16 -19.15 -12.99
C VAL A 325 2.24 -19.98 -13.68
N VAL A 326 1.95 -21.22 -14.06
CA VAL A 326 2.91 -22.11 -14.70
C VAL A 326 3.31 -21.58 -16.07
N GLU A 327 2.34 -21.20 -16.91
CA GLU A 327 2.62 -20.68 -18.24
C GLU A 327 3.23 -19.27 -18.16
N ASN A 328 2.74 -18.43 -17.25
CA ASN A 328 3.31 -17.12 -17.01
C ASN A 328 4.79 -17.19 -16.60
N MET A 329 5.16 -18.12 -15.72
CA MET A 329 6.56 -18.35 -15.35
C MET A 329 7.40 -18.86 -16.52
N ARG A 330 6.87 -19.75 -17.37
CA ARG A 330 7.57 -20.20 -18.58
C ARG A 330 7.83 -19.04 -19.55
N MET A 331 6.84 -18.16 -19.75
CA MET A 331 7.02 -16.96 -20.56
C MET A 331 8.11 -16.05 -20.02
N GLN A 332 8.16 -15.84 -18.69
CA GLN A 332 9.21 -15.03 -18.08
C GLN A 332 10.60 -15.63 -18.25
N LEU A 333 10.73 -16.97 -18.15
CA LEU A 333 12.00 -17.65 -18.42
C LEU A 333 12.46 -17.48 -19.87
N ARG A 334 11.54 -17.62 -20.84
CA ARG A 334 11.86 -17.41 -22.27
C ARG A 334 12.38 -15.99 -22.52
N ARG A 335 11.69 -14.98 -21.97
CA ARG A 335 12.11 -13.57 -22.10
C ARG A 335 13.47 -13.30 -21.48
N ALA A 336 13.73 -13.85 -20.30
CA ALA A 336 15.04 -13.70 -19.64
C ALA A 336 16.17 -14.32 -20.46
N GLU A 337 15.91 -15.45 -21.13
CA GLU A 337 16.86 -16.10 -22.03
C GLU A 337 17.09 -15.28 -23.31
N GLU A 338 16.03 -14.74 -23.93
CA GLU A 338 16.13 -13.87 -25.11
C GLU A 338 16.94 -12.60 -24.81
N TRP A 339 16.69 -11.96 -23.66
CA TRP A 339 17.45 -10.79 -23.22
C TRP A 339 18.93 -11.11 -22.97
N ARG A 340 19.23 -12.27 -22.37
CA ARG A 340 20.63 -12.70 -22.17
C ARG A 340 21.35 -12.87 -23.51
N ARG A 341 20.70 -13.52 -24.48
CA ARG A 341 21.27 -13.70 -25.83
C ARG A 341 21.49 -12.38 -26.57
N ALA A 342 20.58 -11.42 -26.42
CA ALA A 342 20.73 -10.10 -27.03
C ALA A 342 21.97 -9.35 -26.49
N LEU A 343 22.19 -9.41 -25.17
CA LEU A 343 23.37 -8.81 -24.53
C LEU A 343 24.68 -9.50 -24.96
N GLU A 344 24.68 -10.83 -25.06
CA GLU A 344 25.84 -11.60 -25.54
C GLU A 344 26.19 -11.28 -27.02
N TRP A 345 25.20 -10.93 -27.84
CA TRP A 345 25.42 -10.52 -29.24
C TRP A 345 26.04 -9.12 -29.35
N GLU A 346 25.57 -8.16 -28.55
CA GLU A 346 26.12 -6.78 -28.52
C GLU A 346 27.59 -6.74 -28.05
N ASP A 347 27.97 -7.61 -27.11
CA ASP A 347 29.36 -7.76 -26.66
C ASP A 347 30.25 -8.41 -27.74
N GLY A 348 29.69 -9.29 -28.59
CA GLY A 348 30.40 -9.95 -29.68
C GLY A 348 30.71 -9.05 -30.88
N GLU A 349 29.83 -8.10 -31.20
CA GLU A 349 30.04 -7.15 -32.31
C GLU A 349 31.05 -6.04 -31.96
N ASN A 350 31.16 -5.66 -30.67
CA ASN A 350 32.17 -4.68 -30.20
C ASN A 350 33.61 -5.22 -30.18
N HIS A 351 33.83 -6.50 -30.47
CA HIS A 351 35.17 -7.11 -30.57
C HIS A 351 35.54 -7.55 -31.99
N GLY A 352 34.66 -7.36 -32.98
CA GLY A 352 34.91 -7.69 -34.39
C GLY A 352 35.40 -6.53 -35.27
N GLY A 353 35.51 -5.31 -34.72
CA GLY A 353 35.78 -4.07 -35.46
C GLY A 353 37.21 -3.51 -35.41
N CYS A 354 38.21 -4.33 -35.07
CA CYS A 354 39.63 -3.97 -35.24
C CYS A 354 40.39 -5.17 -35.80
N ALA A 355 40.39 -5.31 -37.12
CA ALA A 355 41.37 -6.07 -37.87
C ALA A 355 41.84 -5.25 -39.06
#